data_AF-A0A3M8BEP6-F1
#
_entry.id   AF-A0A3M8BEP6-F1
#
_cell.length_a   1.000
_cell.length_b   1.000
_cell.length_c   1.000
_cell.angle_alpha   90.00
_cell.angle_beta   90.00
_cell.angle_gamma   90.00
#
_symmetry.space_group_name_H-M   'P 1'
#
loop_
_entity.id
_entity.type
_entity.pdbx_description
1 polymer ?
#
loop_
_entity_poly.entity_id
_entity_poly.type
_entity_poly.pdbx_seq_one_letter_code
_entity_poly.pdbx_strand_id
1 'polypeptide(L)'
;MNHPKAYAAFRKQRGHQYRTSTYIQWGDASESRSLGSCLLLNPGSAALFQTRPAAGHAIMGQIKPDPTMEQFFRFTEAVYPERPLKGRLYVYYLFSLQTPSCRDAIESFEQQVEKKETTLEQQIAPLEELRQHPWLLLGWGCLQRKTGRHFSALKSLWQKQIALSGVPAFGKRCANGQDYHHPCPQLFSMRAAILHDLVTIYRETLGKRQSSAASMIDSGRT
;
A
#
# COMPACT_ATOMS: atom_id res chain seq x y z
N MET A 1 -2.47 6.97 -25.05
CA MET A 1 -3.16 6.61 -23.78
C MET A 1 -2.56 7.44 -22.66
N ASN A 2 -3.37 8.03 -21.78
CA ASN A 2 -2.85 8.82 -20.68
C ASN A 2 -2.14 7.89 -19.68
N HIS A 3 -0.83 8.06 -19.54
CA HIS A 3 -0.06 7.35 -18.51
C HIS A 3 -0.62 7.67 -17.11
N PRO A 4 -0.68 6.68 -16.20
CA PRO A 4 -1.13 6.91 -14.84
C PRO A 4 -0.23 7.93 -14.13
N LYS A 5 -0.84 8.72 -13.25
CA LYS A 5 -0.15 9.78 -12.50
C LYS A 5 -0.10 9.40 -11.03
N ALA A 6 1.07 9.53 -10.41
CA ALA A 6 1.25 9.29 -8.98
C ALA A 6 1.16 10.61 -8.21
N TYR A 7 0.48 10.59 -7.07
CA TYR A 7 0.31 11.72 -6.18
C TYR A 7 0.67 11.34 -4.75
N ALA A 8 1.20 12.28 -4.00
CA ALA A 8 1.47 12.10 -2.58
C ALA A 8 1.31 13.40 -1.80
N ALA A 9 0.97 13.26 -0.52
CA ALA A 9 0.96 14.34 0.46
C ALA A 9 2.15 14.19 1.41
N PHE A 10 2.85 15.29 1.64
CA PHE A 10 4.02 15.38 2.51
C PHE A 10 3.79 16.35 3.64
N ARG A 11 4.28 16.01 4.84
CA ARG A 11 4.29 16.87 6.02
C ARG A 11 5.70 16.90 6.59
N LYS A 12 6.21 18.08 6.91
CA LYS A 12 7.46 18.23 7.67
C LYS A 12 7.14 18.53 9.13
N GLN A 13 7.70 17.75 10.05
CA GLN A 13 7.46 17.91 11.47
C GLN A 13 8.73 17.55 12.24
N ARG A 14 9.18 18.43 13.15
CA ARG A 14 10.38 18.22 13.98
C ARG A 14 11.61 17.75 13.18
N GLY A 15 11.87 18.38 12.05
CA GLY A 15 13.00 18.04 11.16
C GLY A 15 12.82 16.80 10.29
N HIS A 16 11.77 16.01 10.48
CA HIS A 16 11.48 14.80 9.71
C HIS A 16 10.45 15.06 8.61
N GLN A 17 10.57 14.32 7.51
CA GLN A 17 9.62 14.33 6.40
C GLN A 17 8.74 13.08 6.46
N TYR A 18 7.44 13.28 6.37
CA TYR A 18 6.43 12.23 6.41
C TYR A 18 5.66 12.25 5.10
N ARG A 19 5.37 11.07 4.55
CA ARG A 19 4.42 10.91 3.44
C ARG A 19 3.14 10.31 3.99
N THR A 20 2.09 11.12 4.07
CA THR A 20 0.86 10.80 4.81
C THR A 20 -0.26 10.25 3.93
N SER A 21 -0.17 10.45 2.61
CA SER A 21 -1.08 9.85 1.64
C SER A 21 -0.34 9.61 0.33
N THR A 22 -0.68 8.55 -0.39
CA THR A 22 -0.14 8.24 -1.72
C THR A 22 -1.18 7.50 -2.54
N TYR A 23 -1.38 7.90 -3.78
CA TYR A 23 -2.16 7.12 -4.73
C TYR A 23 -1.64 7.27 -6.15
N ILE A 24 -1.97 6.28 -6.97
CA ILE A 24 -1.75 6.27 -8.41
C ILE A 24 -3.11 6.36 -9.08
N GLN A 25 -3.27 7.29 -10.02
CA GLN A 25 -4.54 7.56 -10.69
C GLN A 25 -4.48 7.23 -12.17
N TRP A 26 -5.47 6.48 -12.63
CA TRP A 26 -5.81 6.29 -14.03
C TRP A 26 -7.07 7.10 -14.35
N GLY A 27 -7.08 7.75 -15.51
CA GLY A 27 -8.17 8.65 -15.91
C GLY A 27 -7.98 10.09 -15.42
N ASP A 28 -9.07 10.84 -15.40
CA ASP A 28 -9.06 12.26 -15.03
C ASP A 28 -9.06 12.49 -13.51
N ALA A 29 -9.00 13.75 -13.08
CA ALA A 29 -8.91 14.14 -11.67
C ALA A 29 -10.19 13.87 -10.86
N SER A 30 -11.34 13.69 -11.51
CA SER A 30 -12.61 13.39 -10.84
C SER A 30 -12.73 11.93 -10.41
N GLU A 31 -11.90 11.04 -10.97
CA GLU A 31 -11.87 9.63 -10.63
C GLU A 31 -11.42 9.40 -9.17
N SER A 32 -12.36 9.02 -8.32
CA SER A 32 -12.12 8.70 -6.91
C SER A 32 -12.26 7.21 -6.57
N ARG A 33 -12.84 6.43 -7.50
CA ARG A 33 -13.09 5.00 -7.31
C ARG A 33 -11.80 4.26 -6.98
N SER A 34 -11.81 3.49 -5.91
CA SER A 34 -10.69 2.63 -5.54
C SER A 34 -10.57 1.44 -6.49
N LEU A 35 -9.40 1.29 -7.09
CA LEU A 35 -8.96 0.09 -7.82
C LEU A 35 -8.30 -0.94 -6.88
N GLY A 36 -8.05 -0.57 -5.63
CA GLY A 36 -7.35 -1.40 -4.65
C GLY A 36 -6.44 -0.56 -3.78
N SER A 37 -5.72 -1.23 -2.89
CA SER A 37 -4.73 -0.59 -2.04
C SER A 37 -3.51 -1.49 -1.80
N CYS A 38 -2.40 -0.88 -1.39
CA CYS A 38 -1.18 -1.58 -1.01
C CYS A 38 -0.73 -1.11 0.39
N LEU A 39 -0.13 -2.00 1.18
CA LEU A 39 0.50 -1.67 2.46
C LEU A 39 1.99 -2.05 2.41
N LEU A 40 2.84 -1.04 2.35
CA LEU A 40 4.29 -1.16 2.31
C LEU A 40 4.91 -0.85 3.68
N LEU A 41 6.23 -1.04 3.82
CA LEU A 41 6.94 -0.76 5.06
C LEU A 41 6.91 0.74 5.39
N ASN A 42 7.52 1.54 4.53
CA ASN A 42 7.67 2.97 4.70
C ASN A 42 7.80 3.65 3.33
N PRO A 43 7.55 4.96 3.23
CA PRO A 43 7.75 5.69 2.00
C PRO A 43 9.23 5.71 1.58
N GLY A 44 9.49 5.34 0.31
CA GLY A 44 10.80 5.50 -0.32
C GLY A 44 11.17 6.95 -0.64
N SER A 45 12.19 7.19 -1.44
CA SER A 45 12.77 8.53 -1.66
C SER A 45 12.00 9.47 -2.60
N ALA A 46 10.89 9.04 -3.22
CA ALA A 46 10.15 9.89 -4.18
C ALA A 46 9.77 11.27 -3.61
N ALA A 47 10.01 12.32 -4.40
CA ALA A 47 9.80 13.72 -4.03
C ALA A 47 8.74 14.39 -4.92
N LEU A 48 8.17 15.50 -4.44
CA LEU A 48 7.19 16.32 -5.17
C LEU A 48 7.80 16.87 -6.46
N PHE A 49 7.07 16.67 -7.56
CA PHE A 49 7.41 17.22 -8.87
C PHE A 49 6.59 18.49 -9.17
N GLN A 50 5.32 18.53 -8.76
CA GLN A 50 4.45 19.70 -8.85
C GLN A 50 3.65 19.86 -7.56
N THR A 51 3.76 21.00 -6.89
CA THR A 51 3.15 21.26 -5.58
C THR A 51 1.74 21.85 -5.70
N ARG A 52 0.85 21.44 -4.79
CA ARG A 52 -0.43 22.08 -4.50
C ARG A 52 -0.60 22.18 -2.97
N PRO A 53 -1.17 23.26 -2.44
CA PRO A 53 -1.50 23.34 -1.02
C PRO A 53 -2.41 22.18 -0.60
N ALA A 54 -2.19 21.61 0.58
CA ALA A 54 -3.09 20.65 1.21
C ALA A 54 -3.44 21.09 2.65
N ALA A 55 -4.47 20.48 3.23
CA ALA A 55 -4.89 20.80 4.59
C ALA A 55 -3.78 20.49 5.62
N GLY A 56 -3.70 21.28 6.69
CA GLY A 56 -2.87 20.97 7.87
C GLY A 56 -1.36 21.04 7.66
N HIS A 57 -0.84 22.11 7.04
CA HIS A 57 0.59 22.30 6.74
C HIS A 57 1.22 21.19 5.88
N ALA A 58 0.40 20.41 5.17
CA ALA A 58 0.85 19.42 4.21
C ALA A 58 0.95 20.05 2.80
N ILE A 59 1.84 19.50 1.98
CA ILE A 59 1.92 19.80 0.56
C ILE A 59 1.55 18.53 -0.19
N MET A 60 0.55 18.61 -1.05
CA MET A 60 0.15 17.50 -1.92
C MET A 60 0.55 17.80 -3.34
N GLY A 61 0.92 16.79 -4.11
CA GLY A 61 1.27 17.03 -5.48
C GLY A 61 1.51 15.79 -6.28
N GLN A 62 1.66 16.00 -7.58
CA GLN A 62 2.13 14.94 -8.47
C GLN A 62 3.60 14.65 -8.13
N ILE A 63 3.93 13.39 -8.02
CA ILE A 63 5.30 12.91 -7.81
C ILE A 63 5.77 12.18 -9.06
N LYS A 64 7.09 12.17 -9.27
CA LYS A 64 7.69 11.31 -10.29
C LYS A 64 7.56 9.85 -9.83
N PRO A 65 6.97 8.96 -10.65
CA PRO A 65 6.91 7.54 -10.32
C PRO A 65 8.31 6.97 -10.06
N ASP A 66 8.45 6.23 -8.97
CA ASP A 66 9.64 5.43 -8.68
C ASP A 66 9.45 3.99 -9.21
N PRO A 67 10.48 3.13 -9.16
CA PRO A 67 10.35 1.75 -9.66
C PRO A 67 9.25 0.93 -8.99
N THR A 68 8.90 1.23 -7.73
CA THR A 68 7.79 0.57 -7.03
C THR A 68 6.45 1.00 -7.61
N MET A 69 6.29 2.30 -7.90
CA MET A 69 5.08 2.83 -8.54
C MET A 69 4.92 2.31 -9.96
N GLU A 70 6.00 2.22 -10.74
CA GLU A 70 5.96 1.60 -12.07
C GLU A 70 5.57 0.13 -12.00
N GLN A 71 6.08 -0.61 -11.02
CA GLN A 71 5.68 -1.99 -10.77
C GLN A 71 4.18 -2.08 -10.41
N PHE A 72 3.67 -1.14 -9.63
CA PHE A 72 2.23 -1.04 -9.36
C PHE A 72 1.41 -0.70 -10.60
N PHE A 73 1.92 0.11 -11.53
CA PHE A 73 1.23 0.37 -12.79
C PHE A 73 0.96 -0.95 -13.52
N ARG A 74 2.03 -1.74 -13.69
CA ARG A 74 1.98 -3.04 -14.36
C ARG A 74 1.07 -4.03 -13.64
N PHE A 75 1.13 -4.06 -12.30
CA PHE A 75 0.28 -4.93 -11.50
C PHE A 75 -1.20 -4.60 -11.67
N THR A 76 -1.59 -3.34 -11.48
CA THR A 76 -3.00 -2.93 -11.60
C THR A 76 -3.52 -3.14 -13.02
N GLU A 77 -2.71 -2.85 -14.03
CA GLU A 77 -3.08 -3.06 -15.43
C GLU A 77 -3.22 -4.54 -15.83
N ALA A 78 -2.49 -5.45 -15.16
CA ALA A 78 -2.60 -6.89 -15.35
C ALA A 78 -3.80 -7.51 -14.60
N VAL A 79 -4.21 -6.87 -13.50
CA VAL A 79 -5.39 -7.24 -12.72
C VAL A 79 -6.68 -6.80 -13.40
N TYR A 80 -6.70 -5.60 -13.98
CA TYR A 80 -7.86 -5.02 -14.66
C TYR A 80 -7.61 -4.97 -16.18
N PRO A 81 -8.08 -5.95 -16.96
CA PRO A 81 -7.87 -5.98 -18.42
C PRO A 81 -8.69 -4.92 -19.17
N GLU A 82 -9.78 -4.43 -18.57
CA GLU A 82 -10.66 -3.42 -19.17
C GLU A 82 -9.93 -2.11 -19.48
N ARG A 83 -10.28 -1.49 -20.61
CA ARG A 83 -9.70 -0.22 -21.08
C ARG A 83 -10.82 0.72 -21.56
N PRO A 84 -10.74 2.03 -21.27
CA PRO A 84 -9.72 2.69 -20.45
C PRO A 84 -9.90 2.38 -18.95
N LEU A 85 -8.80 2.09 -18.27
CA LEU A 85 -8.81 1.93 -16.81
C LEU A 85 -9.04 3.29 -16.14
N LYS A 86 -9.92 3.33 -15.12
CA LYS A 86 -10.32 4.54 -14.41
C LYS A 86 -10.44 4.28 -12.91
N GLY A 87 -9.77 5.12 -12.12
CA GLY A 87 -9.76 5.04 -10.65
C GLY A 87 -8.37 5.20 -10.04
N ARG A 88 -8.26 4.88 -8.75
CA ARG A 88 -7.06 5.08 -7.94
C ARG A 88 -6.59 3.79 -7.24
N LEU A 89 -5.30 3.51 -7.32
CA LEU A 89 -4.62 2.57 -6.42
C LEU A 89 -4.03 3.36 -5.24
N TYR A 90 -4.46 3.04 -4.02
CA TYR A 90 -3.96 3.70 -2.81
C TYR A 90 -2.73 2.99 -2.25
N VAL A 91 -1.79 3.74 -1.67
CA VAL A 91 -0.58 3.18 -1.06
C VAL A 91 -0.46 3.67 0.37
N TYR A 92 -0.65 2.73 1.29
CA TYR A 92 -0.41 2.87 2.72
C TYR A 92 1.00 2.42 3.08
N TYR A 93 1.44 2.87 4.25
CA TYR A 93 2.72 2.50 4.84
C TYR A 93 2.48 2.07 6.27
N LEU A 94 3.28 1.11 6.77
CA LEU A 94 3.20 0.73 8.19
C LEU A 94 3.41 1.95 9.08
N PHE A 95 4.33 2.83 8.69
CA PHE A 95 4.53 4.15 9.25
C PHE A 95 4.93 5.16 8.16
N SER A 96 4.59 6.44 8.36
CA SER A 96 4.68 7.49 7.34
C SER A 96 6.06 8.16 7.20
N LEU A 97 7.03 7.79 8.05
CA LEU A 97 8.37 8.38 8.03
C LEU A 97 9.11 8.06 6.71
N GLN A 98 9.47 9.09 5.95
CA GLN A 98 10.16 8.92 4.69
C GLN A 98 11.66 8.76 4.90
N THR A 99 12.15 7.53 4.70
CA THR A 99 13.56 7.18 4.83
C THR A 99 13.93 6.14 3.78
N PRO A 100 14.97 6.35 2.94
CA PRO A 100 15.32 5.39 1.87
C PRO A 100 15.78 4.02 2.38
N SER A 101 16.36 3.98 3.59
CA SER A 101 16.85 2.77 4.24
C SER A 101 15.78 2.19 5.15
N CYS A 102 15.32 0.96 4.86
CA CYS A 102 14.35 0.26 5.70
C CYS A 102 14.83 0.11 7.15
N ARG A 103 16.14 -0.11 7.34
CA ARG A 103 16.73 -0.25 8.66
C ARG A 103 16.61 1.05 9.45
N ASP A 104 17.09 2.14 8.88
CA ASP A 104 17.12 3.45 9.55
C ASP A 104 15.69 3.97 9.77
N ALA A 105 14.77 3.62 8.86
CA ALA A 105 13.34 3.91 9.00
C ALA A 105 12.74 3.25 10.25
N ILE A 106 13.02 1.95 10.46
CA ILE A 106 12.54 1.20 11.64
C ILE A 106 13.19 1.73 12.92
N GLU A 107 14.52 1.93 12.92
CA GLU A 107 15.23 2.45 14.09
C GLU A 107 14.72 3.84 14.48
N SER A 108 14.48 4.72 13.50
CA SER A 108 13.91 6.06 13.74
C SER A 108 12.48 6.00 14.25
N PHE A 109 11.65 5.11 13.68
CA PHE A 109 10.28 4.91 14.15
C PHE A 109 10.23 4.46 15.62
N GLU A 110 11.04 3.48 16.01
CA GLU A 110 11.14 3.01 17.39
C GLU A 110 11.49 4.15 18.35
N GLN A 111 12.46 4.99 17.98
CA GLN A 111 12.85 6.14 18.79
C GLN A 111 11.74 7.20 18.89
N GLN A 112 11.01 7.45 17.80
CA GLN A 112 9.91 8.42 17.81
C GLN A 112 8.76 7.97 18.70
N VAL A 113 8.44 6.67 18.74
CA VAL A 113 7.44 6.12 19.67
C VAL A 113 7.94 6.22 21.11
N GLU A 114 9.19 5.86 21.38
CA GLU A 114 9.76 5.91 22.74
C GLU A 114 9.78 7.35 23.30
N LYS A 115 10.07 8.34 22.44
CA LYS A 115 10.06 9.76 22.77
C LYS A 115 8.66 10.40 22.73
N LYS A 116 7.60 9.61 22.47
CA LYS A 116 6.20 10.08 22.35
C LYS A 116 6.00 11.16 21.28
N GLU A 117 6.79 11.13 20.22
CA GLU A 117 6.66 12.04 19.07
C GLU A 117 5.61 11.56 18.07
N THR A 118 5.33 10.25 18.09
CA THR A 118 4.23 9.59 17.40
C THR A 118 3.67 8.48 18.29
N THR A 119 2.46 8.02 18.00
CA THR A 119 1.90 6.78 18.54
C THR A 119 1.71 5.73 17.45
N LEU A 120 1.40 4.49 17.83
CA LEU A 120 1.12 3.42 16.87
C LEU A 120 -0.20 3.67 16.14
N GLU A 121 -1.22 4.13 16.87
CA GLU A 121 -2.58 4.39 16.39
C GLU A 121 -2.58 5.48 15.31
N GLN A 122 -1.71 6.49 15.44
CA GLN A 122 -1.53 7.54 14.44
C GLN A 122 -1.02 7.03 13.09
N GLN A 123 -0.47 5.81 13.05
CA GLN A 123 0.04 5.20 11.81
C GLN A 123 -0.95 4.23 11.16
N ILE A 124 -2.09 3.95 11.81
CA ILE A 124 -3.10 3.01 11.29
C ILE A 124 -4.16 3.78 10.50
N ALA A 125 -4.49 3.28 9.31
CA ALA A 125 -5.61 3.84 8.54
C ALA A 125 -6.96 3.60 9.25
N PRO A 126 -7.88 4.59 9.24
CA PRO A 126 -9.24 4.41 9.74
C PRO A 126 -9.95 3.20 9.12
N LEU A 127 -10.81 2.55 9.92
CA LEU A 127 -11.49 1.32 9.50
C LEU A 127 -12.38 1.54 8.27
N GLU A 128 -13.11 2.66 8.26
CA GLU A 128 -14.01 3.01 7.16
C GLU A 128 -13.25 3.32 5.86
N GLU A 129 -12.01 3.82 5.95
CA GLU A 129 -11.17 4.04 4.78
C GLU A 129 -10.76 2.69 4.17
N LEU A 130 -10.33 1.72 4.99
CA LEU A 130 -9.94 0.40 4.50
C LEU A 130 -11.11 -0.36 3.83
N ARG A 131 -12.33 -0.20 4.34
CA ARG A 131 -13.55 -0.82 3.79
C ARG A 131 -13.90 -0.35 2.38
N GLN A 132 -13.38 0.81 1.96
CA GLN A 132 -13.64 1.34 0.61
C GLN A 132 -12.83 0.64 -0.48
N HIS A 133 -11.84 -0.18 -0.10
CA HIS A 133 -11.00 -0.86 -1.07
C HIS A 133 -11.54 -2.24 -1.43
N PRO A 134 -11.48 -2.63 -2.72
CA PRO A 134 -11.87 -3.98 -3.13
C PRO A 134 -10.89 -5.05 -2.64
N TRP A 135 -9.64 -4.67 -2.34
CA TRP A 135 -8.58 -5.54 -1.86
C TRP A 135 -7.38 -4.74 -1.32
N LEU A 136 -6.50 -5.43 -0.58
CA LEU A 136 -5.25 -4.89 -0.03
C LEU A 136 -4.05 -5.81 -0.31
N LEU A 137 -3.05 -5.31 -1.03
CA LEU A 137 -1.77 -5.99 -1.26
C LEU A 137 -0.78 -5.69 -0.12
N LEU A 138 -0.32 -6.72 0.58
CA LEU A 138 0.68 -6.64 1.64
C LEU A 138 2.09 -6.84 1.07
N GLY A 139 3.02 -5.93 1.40
CA GLY A 139 4.33 -5.87 0.77
C GLY A 139 5.42 -5.21 1.60
N TRP A 140 5.37 -5.33 2.93
CA TRP A 140 6.27 -4.63 3.85
C TRP A 140 7.68 -5.24 4.00
N GLY A 141 8.05 -6.22 3.16
CA GLY A 141 9.40 -6.78 3.07
C GLY A 141 9.68 -7.91 4.07
N CYS A 142 10.62 -8.79 3.70
CA CYS A 142 11.10 -9.87 4.56
C CYS A 142 12.22 -9.35 5.46
N LEU A 143 11.94 -9.18 6.75
CA LEU A 143 12.96 -8.77 7.72
C LEU A 143 13.49 -10.03 8.40
N GLN A 144 14.79 -10.32 8.21
CA GLN A 144 15.41 -11.54 8.75
C GLN A 144 15.88 -11.41 10.21
N ARG A 145 15.75 -10.24 10.83
CA ARG A 145 16.27 -9.95 12.18
C ARG A 145 15.13 -9.66 13.15
N LYS A 146 15.39 -9.86 14.45
CA LYS A 146 14.53 -9.35 15.53
C LYS A 146 14.35 -7.85 15.32
N THR A 147 13.11 -7.45 15.09
CA THR A 147 12.72 -6.05 15.01
C THR A 147 12.38 -5.52 16.40
N GLY A 148 12.35 -4.20 16.55
CA GLY A 148 11.98 -3.59 17.82
C GLY A 148 10.53 -3.89 18.21
N ARG A 149 10.21 -3.63 19.49
CA ARG A 149 8.92 -3.96 20.09
C ARG A 149 7.77 -3.17 19.46
N HIS A 150 8.00 -1.89 19.16
CA HIS A 150 6.94 -0.98 18.69
C HIS A 150 6.57 -1.29 17.25
N PHE A 151 7.56 -1.60 16.42
CA PHE A 151 7.36 -2.04 15.04
C PHE A 151 6.64 -3.39 14.97
N SER A 152 6.97 -4.32 15.88
CA SER A 152 6.28 -5.61 15.95
C SER A 152 4.81 -5.41 16.37
N ALA A 153 4.56 -4.57 17.38
CA ALA A 153 3.20 -4.19 17.79
C ALA A 153 2.43 -3.49 16.67
N LEU A 154 3.07 -2.62 15.90
CA LEU A 154 2.46 -1.92 14.77
C LEU A 154 1.99 -2.88 13.67
N LYS A 155 2.79 -3.89 13.33
CA LYS A 155 2.35 -4.95 12.39
C LYS A 155 1.11 -5.68 12.90
N SER A 156 1.11 -6.06 14.18
CA SER A 156 -0.05 -6.72 14.80
C SER A 156 -1.30 -5.84 14.79
N LEU A 157 -1.15 -4.53 15.04
CA LEU A 157 -2.25 -3.57 14.94
C LEU A 157 -2.78 -3.46 13.52
N TRP A 158 -1.91 -3.34 12.51
CA TRP A 158 -2.31 -3.35 11.10
C TRP A 158 -3.04 -4.65 10.72
N GLN A 159 -2.51 -5.82 11.12
CA GLN A 159 -3.15 -7.11 10.87
C GLN A 159 -4.55 -7.18 11.49
N LYS A 160 -4.71 -6.72 12.74
CA LYS A 160 -6.01 -6.64 13.41
C LYS A 160 -6.97 -5.69 12.66
N GLN A 161 -6.49 -4.51 12.28
CA GLN A 161 -7.29 -3.52 11.55
C GLN A 161 -7.78 -4.05 10.20
N ILE A 162 -6.89 -4.71 9.45
CA ILE A 162 -7.21 -5.36 8.17
C ILE A 162 -8.28 -6.44 8.37
N ALA A 163 -8.11 -7.32 9.37
CA ALA A 163 -9.08 -8.35 9.68
C ALA A 163 -10.47 -7.76 10.03
N LEU A 164 -10.50 -6.70 10.85
CA LEU A 164 -11.75 -6.01 11.23
C LEU A 164 -12.43 -5.31 10.04
N SER A 165 -11.65 -4.86 9.05
CA SER A 165 -12.21 -4.18 7.87
C SER A 165 -12.94 -5.14 6.93
N GLY A 166 -12.62 -6.43 6.98
CA GLY A 166 -13.14 -7.43 6.03
C GLY A 166 -12.55 -7.32 4.62
N VAL A 167 -11.65 -6.36 4.37
CA VAL A 167 -10.98 -6.23 3.07
C VAL A 167 -10.16 -7.50 2.79
N PRO A 168 -10.35 -8.16 1.64
CA PRO A 168 -9.49 -9.27 1.29
C PRO A 168 -8.06 -8.77 1.09
N ALA A 169 -7.15 -9.30 1.91
CA ALA A 169 -5.74 -8.97 1.88
C ALA A 169 -4.91 -10.15 1.40
N PHE A 170 -3.88 -9.87 0.60
CA PHE A 170 -3.02 -10.90 0.02
C PHE A 170 -1.60 -10.38 -0.19
N GLY A 171 -0.65 -11.27 -0.44
CA GLY A 171 0.72 -10.92 -0.77
C GLY A 171 1.58 -12.18 -0.86
N LYS A 172 2.75 -12.06 -1.48
CA LYS A 172 3.70 -13.18 -1.54
C LYS A 172 4.39 -13.34 -0.20
N ARG A 173 4.01 -14.36 0.58
CA ARG A 173 4.60 -14.62 1.91
C ARG A 173 6.09 -14.94 1.82
N CYS A 174 6.84 -14.43 2.79
CA CYS A 174 8.24 -14.79 3.02
C CYS A 174 8.32 -16.19 3.68
N ALA A 175 9.51 -16.80 3.64
CA ALA A 175 9.76 -18.10 4.28
C ALA A 175 9.50 -18.11 5.80
N ASN A 176 9.54 -16.96 6.46
CA ASN A 176 9.23 -16.84 7.89
C ASN A 176 7.71 -16.93 8.21
N GLY A 177 6.85 -16.99 7.19
CA GLY A 177 5.39 -17.13 7.31
C GLY A 177 4.64 -15.88 7.82
N GLN A 178 5.36 -14.86 8.30
CA GLN A 178 4.79 -13.67 8.94
C GLN A 178 4.88 -12.42 8.06
N ASP A 179 5.92 -12.34 7.22
CA ASP A 179 6.17 -11.20 6.36
C ASP A 179 5.79 -11.46 4.90
N TYR A 180 5.78 -10.38 4.12
CA TYR A 180 5.47 -10.40 2.70
C TYR A 180 6.62 -9.79 1.90
N HIS A 181 6.99 -10.41 0.79
CA HIS A 181 7.97 -9.86 -0.13
C HIS A 181 7.55 -8.49 -0.63
N HIS A 182 8.53 -7.60 -0.81
CA HIS A 182 8.26 -6.29 -1.41
C HIS A 182 7.80 -6.49 -2.88
N PRO A 183 6.74 -5.80 -3.35
CA PRO A 183 6.21 -5.99 -4.70
C PRO A 183 7.19 -5.65 -5.82
N CYS A 184 8.16 -4.78 -5.52
CA CYS A 184 9.26 -4.41 -6.39
C CYS A 184 10.60 -4.77 -5.73
N PRO A 185 11.14 -5.99 -5.93
CA PRO A 185 12.45 -6.36 -5.39
C PRO A 185 13.58 -5.47 -5.94
N GLN A 186 14.65 -5.32 -5.15
CA GLN A 186 15.84 -4.58 -5.57
C GLN A 186 16.50 -5.22 -6.80
N LEU A 187 16.60 -6.56 -6.80
CA LEU A 187 17.04 -7.33 -7.97
C LEU A 187 16.05 -7.18 -9.11
N PHE A 188 16.44 -6.42 -10.14
CA PHE A 188 15.61 -6.11 -11.30
C PHE A 188 15.09 -7.37 -12.01
N SER A 189 15.95 -8.39 -12.16
CA SER A 189 15.62 -9.67 -12.80
C SER A 189 14.47 -10.41 -12.12
N MET A 190 14.22 -10.17 -10.83
CA MET A 190 13.13 -10.82 -10.09
C MET A 190 11.78 -10.11 -10.22
N ARG A 191 11.75 -8.86 -10.73
CA ARG A 191 10.52 -8.04 -10.73
C ARG A 191 9.42 -8.63 -11.60
N ALA A 192 9.77 -9.24 -12.73
CA ALA A 192 8.78 -9.90 -13.61
C ALA A 192 8.17 -11.14 -12.94
N ALA A 193 9.00 -11.96 -12.29
CA ALA A 193 8.52 -13.14 -11.56
C ALA A 193 7.61 -12.75 -10.39
N ILE A 194 8.02 -11.76 -9.58
CA ILE A 194 7.18 -11.25 -8.49
C ILE A 194 5.86 -10.69 -9.00
N LEU A 195 5.87 -9.94 -10.10
CA LEU A 195 4.64 -9.43 -10.71
C LEU A 195 3.68 -10.58 -11.08
N HIS A 196 4.20 -11.59 -11.76
CA HIS A 196 3.41 -12.76 -12.15
C HIS A 196 2.81 -13.47 -10.93
N ASP A 197 3.63 -13.74 -9.90
CA ASP A 197 3.17 -14.39 -8.68
C ASP A 197 2.06 -13.59 -7.98
N LEU A 198 2.22 -12.27 -7.87
CA LEU A 198 1.20 -11.40 -7.25
C LEU A 198 -0.11 -11.40 -8.02
N VAL A 199 -0.08 -11.40 -9.36
CA VAL A 199 -1.29 -11.49 -10.20
C VAL A 199 -1.98 -12.84 -10.00
N THR A 200 -1.22 -13.93 -9.92
CA THR A 200 -1.76 -15.27 -9.65
C THR A 200 -2.41 -15.33 -8.27
N ILE A 201 -1.71 -14.88 -7.22
CA ILE A 201 -2.24 -14.84 -5.85
C ILE A 201 -3.51 -13.97 -5.77
N TYR A 202 -3.54 -12.84 -6.47
CA TYR A 202 -4.72 -11.98 -6.57
C TYR A 202 -5.92 -12.75 -7.13
N ARG A 203 -5.74 -13.45 -8.27
CA ARG A 203 -6.79 -14.22 -8.93
C ARG A 203 -7.28 -15.36 -8.05
N GLU A 204 -6.39 -16.03 -7.33
CA GLU A 204 -6.77 -17.10 -6.40
C GLU A 204 -7.53 -16.58 -5.18
N THR A 205 -7.18 -15.39 -4.69
CA THR A 205 -7.79 -14.79 -3.49
C THR A 205 -9.16 -14.19 -3.80
N LEU A 206 -9.28 -13.46 -4.92
CA LEU A 206 -10.52 -12.73 -5.25
C LEU A 206 -11.38 -13.43 -6.29
N GLY A 207 -10.80 -14.18 -7.23
CA GLY A 207 -11.55 -14.94 -8.23
C GLY A 207 -12.45 -16.00 -7.58
N LYS A 208 -11.98 -16.65 -6.50
CA LYS A 208 -12.78 -17.61 -5.72
C LYS A 208 -13.98 -16.96 -5.02
N ARG A 209 -13.89 -15.69 -4.61
CA ARG A 209 -14.98 -14.97 -3.94
C ARG A 209 -16.09 -14.54 -4.90
N GLN A 210 -15.74 -14.22 -6.15
CA GLN A 210 -16.73 -13.85 -7.17
C GLN A 210 -17.57 -15.07 -7.61
N SER A 211 -16.96 -16.25 -7.71
CA SER A 211 -17.68 -17.50 -8.04
C SER A 211 -18.59 -18.00 -6.92
N SER A 212 -18.21 -17.82 -5.65
CA SER A 212 -19.06 -18.24 -4.51
C SER A 212 -20.24 -17.30 -4.23
N ALA A 213 -20.14 -16.02 -4.63
CA ALA A 213 -21.27 -15.08 -4.57
C ALA A 213 -22.29 -15.36 -5.69
N ALA A 214 -21.84 -15.77 -6.87
CA ALA A 214 -22.72 -16.14 -7.98
C ALA A 214 -23.51 -17.44 -7.69
N SER A 215 -22.90 -18.42 -7.01
CA SER A 215 -23.58 -19.68 -6.66
C SER A 215 -24.64 -19.55 -5.56
N MET A 216 -24.60 -18.51 -4.72
CA MET A 216 -25.64 -18.27 -3.70
C MET A 216 -26.91 -17.61 -4.25
N ILE A 217 -26.81 -16.89 -5.38
CA ILE A 217 -27.96 -16.25 -6.02
C ILE A 217 -28.82 -17.29 -6.75
N ASP A 218 -28.20 -18.39 -7.22
CA ASP A 218 -28.90 -19.44 -7.97
C ASP A 218 -29.66 -20.44 -7.08
N SER A 219 -29.26 -20.59 -5.81
CA SER A 219 -29.92 -21.46 -4.83
C SER A 219 -31.16 -20.84 -4.15
N GLY A 220 -31.56 -19.62 -4.52
CA GLY A 220 -32.69 -18.89 -3.93
C GLY A 220 -33.97 -18.89 -4.78
N ARG A 221 -34.02 -19.66 -5.88
CA ARG A 221 -35.21 -19.82 -6.73
C ARG A 221 -35.67 -21.28 -6.74
N THR A 222 -36.34 -21.69 -5.68
CA THR A 222 -37.32 -22.79 -5.70
C THR A 222 -38.39 -22.48 -4.67
#